data_AF-A0A8X6MVA6-F1
#
_entry.id   AF-A0A8X6MVA6-F1
#
_cell.length_a   1.000
_cell.length_b   1.000
_cell.length_c   1.000
_cell.angle_alpha   90.00
_cell.angle_beta   90.00
_cell.angle_gamma   90.00
#
_symmetry.space_group_name_H-M   'P 1'
#
loop_
_entity.id
_entity.type
_entity.pdbx_description
1 polymer ?
#
loop_
_entity_poly.entity_id
_entity_poly.type
_entity_poly.pdbx_seq_one_letter_code
_entity_poly.pdbx_strand_id
1 'polypeptide(L)'
;MCEDMGSFHTTLLLHTDVRLLSRGKMLVRIFQLRKELMAYFIGHKFELSDRLNNMAWLCTLAYLVVIFGKLNELCLALQGKQVNILQVNDKLVAFSRKIQYWISVVEQNNFEYFQTLSEYLEEYEVDLSNVPV
;
A
#
# COMPACT_ATOMS: atom_id res chain seq x y z
N MET A 1 -18.11 1.92 34.08
CA MET A 1 -18.74 1.39 32.85
C MET A 1 -19.51 2.55 32.25
N CYS A 2 -19.07 3.07 31.10
CA CYS A 2 -19.82 4.07 30.36
C CYS A 2 -20.09 3.46 29.00
N GLU A 3 -21.37 3.21 28.74
CA GLU A 3 -21.89 2.72 27.48
C GLU A 3 -21.77 3.85 26.44
N ASP A 4 -20.71 3.81 25.64
CA ASP A 4 -20.61 4.60 24.42
C ASP A 4 -20.55 3.62 23.23
N MET A 5 -21.71 3.17 22.76
CA MET A 5 -21.81 2.47 21.47
C MET A 5 -21.32 3.34 20.29
N GLY A 6 -21.11 4.65 20.49
CA GLY A 6 -20.40 5.54 19.55
C GLY A 6 -18.88 5.61 19.73
N SER A 7 -18.31 5.16 20.86
CA SER A 7 -16.87 5.22 21.12
C SER A 7 -16.12 3.99 20.61
N PHE A 8 -16.76 2.82 20.63
CA PHE A 8 -16.10 1.58 20.22
C PHE A 8 -15.76 1.60 18.73
N HIS A 9 -16.71 1.97 17.87
CA HIS A 9 -16.47 2.05 16.43
C HIS A 9 -15.45 3.13 16.09
N THR A 10 -15.54 4.31 16.72
CA THR A 10 -14.56 5.39 16.53
C THR A 10 -13.16 4.97 16.97
N THR A 11 -13.03 4.29 18.12
CA THR A 11 -11.74 3.79 18.64
C THR A 11 -11.18 2.66 17.78
N LEU A 12 -12.02 1.72 17.34
CA LEU A 12 -11.66 0.64 16.42
C LEU A 12 -11.20 1.17 15.06
N LEU A 13 -11.87 2.19 14.54
CA LEU A 13 -11.49 2.89 13.29
C LEU A 13 -10.14 3.59 13.46
N LEU A 14 -9.98 4.40 14.51
CA LEU A 14 -8.71 5.08 14.82
C LEU A 14 -7.54 4.09 14.98
N HIS A 15 -7.74 3.00 15.72
CA HIS A 15 -6.71 1.99 15.92
C HIS A 15 -6.39 1.24 14.62
N THR A 16 -7.41 0.96 13.79
CA THR A 16 -7.22 0.32 12.49
C THR A 16 -6.44 1.22 11.55
N ASP A 17 -6.74 2.52 11.52
CA ASP A 17 -5.99 3.49 10.74
C ASP A 17 -4.54 3.58 11.20
N VAL A 18 -4.26 3.79 12.48
CA VAL A 18 -2.88 3.87 13.02
C VAL A 18 -2.06 2.62 12.66
N ARG A 19 -2.70 1.45 12.68
CA ARG A 19 -2.09 0.18 12.25
C ARG A 19 -1.85 0.12 10.73
N LEU A 20 -2.77 0.61 9.90
CA LEU A 20 -2.58 0.67 8.45
C LEU A 20 -1.48 1.67 8.07
N LEU A 21 -1.46 2.85 8.70
CA LEU A 21 -0.42 3.87 8.50
C LEU A 21 0.97 3.33 8.85
N SER A 22 1.10 2.65 9.99
CA SER A 22 2.39 2.08 10.43
C SER A 22 2.86 0.92 9.52
N ARG A 23 1.95 0.03 9.10
CA ARG A 23 2.26 -1.04 8.16
C ARG A 23 2.67 -0.52 6.78
N GLY A 24 1.97 0.48 6.25
CA GLY A 24 2.33 1.12 4.98
C GLY A 24 3.73 1.75 5.04
N LYS A 25 4.04 2.49 6.11
CA LYS A 25 5.38 3.08 6.32
C LYS A 25 6.48 2.03 6.42
N MET A 26 6.21 0.90 7.09
CA MET A 26 7.15 -0.21 7.15
C MET A 26 7.43 -0.78 5.76
N LEU A 27 6.39 -1.03 4.95
CA LEU A 27 6.54 -1.55 3.58
C LEU A 27 7.35 -0.59 2.70
N VAL A 28 7.05 0.71 2.75
CA VAL A 28 7.84 1.75 2.03
C VAL A 28 9.31 1.67 2.43
N ARG A 29 9.59 1.56 3.73
CA ARG A 29 10.96 1.52 4.23
C ARG A 29 11.71 0.27 3.79
N ILE A 30 11.05 -0.90 3.84
CA ILE A 30 11.62 -2.16 3.35
C ILE A 30 11.92 -2.06 1.85
N PHE A 31 10.99 -1.53 1.06
CA PHE A 31 11.17 -1.39 -0.38
C PHE A 31 12.31 -0.41 -0.74
N GLN A 32 12.43 0.71 -0.02
CA GLN A 32 13.54 1.66 -0.20
C GLN A 32 14.89 1.05 0.13
N LEU A 33 14.96 0.29 1.23
CA LEU A 33 16.20 -0.35 1.71
C LEU A 33 16.45 -1.73 1.10
N ARG A 34 15.72 -2.12 0.04
CA ARG A 34 15.77 -3.49 -0.49
C ARG A 34 17.19 -3.93 -0.84
N LYS A 35 17.99 -3.05 -1.47
CA LYS A 35 19.36 -3.34 -1.89
C LYS A 35 20.30 -3.51 -0.69
N GLU A 36 20.17 -2.65 0.33
CA GLU A 36 20.93 -2.72 1.57
C GLU A 36 20.57 -3.95 2.41
N LEU A 37 19.28 -4.28 2.49
CA LEU A 37 18.79 -5.47 3.15
C LEU A 37 19.28 -6.74 2.45
N MET A 38 19.25 -6.77 1.10
CA MET A 38 19.84 -7.86 0.33
C MET A 38 21.31 -8.05 0.69
N ALA A 39 22.11 -6.97 0.66
CA ALA A 39 23.53 -7.03 0.97
C ALA A 39 23.80 -7.50 2.41
N TYR A 40 23.01 -7.02 3.37
CA TYR A 40 23.15 -7.38 4.79
C TYR A 40 22.87 -8.87 5.04
N PHE A 41 21.82 -9.42 4.41
CA PHE A 41 21.40 -10.81 4.63
C PHE A 41 22.27 -11.84 3.89
N ILE A 42 23.19 -11.42 3.01
CA ILE A 42 24.24 -12.32 2.46
C ILE A 42 25.07 -12.92 3.60
N GLY A 43 25.45 -12.11 4.60
CA GLY A 43 26.23 -12.55 5.76
C GLY A 43 25.40 -13.02 6.95
N HIS A 44 24.09 -12.72 6.96
CA HIS A 44 23.19 -12.98 8.09
C HIS A 44 21.90 -13.64 7.59
N LYS A 45 21.97 -14.92 7.19
CA LYS A 45 20.80 -15.62 6.64
C LYS A 45 19.61 -15.56 7.60
N PHE A 46 18.46 -15.18 7.06
CA PHE A 46 17.17 -15.18 7.73
C PHE A 46 16.14 -15.88 6.83
N GLU A 47 15.09 -16.45 7.41
CA GLU A 47 14.10 -17.30 6.72
C GLU A 47 13.47 -16.64 5.47
N LEU A 48 13.38 -15.31 5.43
CA LEU A 48 12.77 -14.57 4.31
C LEU A 48 13.79 -13.86 3.40
N SER A 49 15.10 -14.02 3.61
CA SER A 49 16.13 -13.30 2.83
C SER A 49 16.05 -13.61 1.33
N ASP A 50 15.64 -14.83 0.97
CA ASP A 50 15.51 -15.26 -0.42
C ASP A 50 14.46 -14.46 -1.19
N ARG A 51 13.45 -13.92 -0.50
CA ARG A 51 12.39 -13.10 -1.11
C ARG A 51 12.93 -11.78 -1.66
N LEU A 52 13.98 -11.23 -1.05
CA LEU A 52 14.61 -10.02 -1.53
C LEU A 52 15.40 -10.25 -2.83
N ASN A 53 15.70 -11.50 -3.20
CA ASN A 53 16.28 -11.86 -4.50
C ASN A 53 15.23 -12.31 -5.52
N ASN A 54 13.95 -12.40 -5.13
CA ASN A 54 12.87 -12.83 -6.01
C ASN A 54 12.20 -11.61 -6.64
N MET A 55 12.35 -11.50 -7.97
CA MET A 55 11.81 -10.36 -8.72
C MET A 55 10.29 -10.23 -8.61
N ALA A 56 9.55 -11.33 -8.75
CA ALA A 56 8.09 -11.31 -8.65
C ALA A 56 7.62 -10.90 -7.25
N TRP A 57 8.35 -11.31 -6.21
CA TRP A 57 8.07 -10.87 -4.84
C TRP A 57 8.34 -9.38 -4.64
N LEU A 58 9.43 -8.84 -5.20
CA LEU A 58 9.71 -7.40 -5.16
C LEU A 58 8.69 -6.59 -5.95
N CYS A 59 8.20 -7.08 -7.10
CA CYS A 59 7.07 -6.47 -7.82
C CYS A 59 5.80 -6.46 -6.94
N THR A 60 5.52 -7.57 -6.26
CA THR A 60 4.38 -7.66 -5.32
C THR A 60 4.55 -6.67 -4.16
N LEU A 61 5.77 -6.53 -3.63
CA LEU A 61 6.08 -5.54 -2.59
C LEU A 61 5.91 -4.11 -3.10
N ALA A 62 6.37 -3.80 -4.32
CA ALA A 62 6.19 -2.49 -4.95
C ALA A 62 4.70 -2.15 -5.10
N TYR A 63 3.90 -3.10 -5.60
CA TYR A 63 2.46 -2.96 -5.71
C TYR A 63 1.80 -2.70 -4.35
N LEU A 64 2.17 -3.49 -3.32
CA LEU A 64 1.66 -3.29 -1.96
C LEU A 64 2.04 -1.91 -1.42
N VAL A 65 3.26 -1.43 -1.66
CA VAL A 65 3.68 -0.08 -1.26
C VAL A 65 2.78 0.98 -1.88
N VAL A 66 2.44 0.87 -3.17
CA VAL A 66 1.56 1.83 -3.83
C VAL A 66 0.14 1.78 -3.24
N ILE A 67 -0.46 0.60 -3.11
CA ILE A 67 -1.83 0.45 -2.58
C ILE A 67 -1.92 0.94 -1.13
N PHE A 68 -0.96 0.56 -0.27
CA PHE A 68 -0.91 1.04 1.11
C PHE A 68 -0.69 2.55 1.17
N GLY A 69 0.08 3.13 0.24
CA GLY A 69 0.21 4.58 0.11
C GLY A 69 -1.14 5.25 -0.15
N LYS A 70 -1.93 4.75 -1.10
CA LYS A 70 -3.27 5.27 -1.42
C LYS A 70 -4.26 5.10 -0.26
N LEU A 71 -4.22 3.96 0.44
CA LEU A 71 -5.04 3.74 1.64
C LEU A 71 -4.63 4.69 2.78
N ASN A 72 -3.33 4.93 2.95
CA ASN A 72 -2.80 5.85 3.95
C ASN A 72 -3.26 7.30 3.67
N GLU A 73 -3.23 7.75 2.41
CA GLU A 73 -3.79 9.05 2.00
C GLU A 73 -5.28 9.16 2.37
N LEU A 74 -6.08 8.10 2.11
CA LEU A 74 -7.49 8.07 2.49
C LEU A 74 -7.68 8.14 4.00
N CYS A 75 -6.98 7.29 4.78
CA CYS A 75 -7.06 7.31 6.25
C CYS A 75 -6.73 8.69 6.82
N LEU A 76 -5.67 9.35 6.32
CA LEU A 76 -5.33 10.72 6.74
C LEU A 76 -6.42 11.73 6.37
N ALA A 77 -7.01 11.61 5.18
CA ALA A 77 -8.11 12.47 4.77
C ALA A 77 -9.37 12.28 5.63
N LEU A 78 -9.57 11.08 6.19
CA LEU A 78 -10.69 10.76 7.08
C LEU A 78 -10.45 11.22 8.53
N GLN A 79 -9.20 11.32 8.99
CA GLN A 79 -8.83 11.73 10.34
C GLN A 79 -8.86 13.26 10.61
N GLY A 80 -9.24 14.07 9.63
CA GLY A 80 -9.29 15.53 9.80
C GLY A 80 -10.25 15.96 10.91
N LYS A 81 -9.85 16.96 11.73
CA LYS A 81 -10.62 17.49 12.88
C LYS A 81 -12.02 18.06 12.57
N GLN A 82 -12.47 18.06 11.32
CA GLN A 82 -13.72 18.68 10.86
C GLN A 82 -14.41 17.87 9.74
N VAL A 83 -14.25 16.54 9.71
CA VAL A 83 -14.92 15.71 8.70
C VAL A 83 -16.26 15.22 9.24
N ASN A 84 -17.37 15.64 8.63
CA ASN A 84 -18.69 15.13 8.96
C ASN A 84 -19.02 13.82 8.23
N ILE A 85 -20.06 13.10 8.65
CA ILE A 85 -20.40 11.78 8.11
C ILE A 85 -20.67 11.78 6.59
N LEU A 86 -21.22 12.89 6.07
CA LEU A 86 -21.47 13.06 4.64
C LEU A 86 -20.15 13.19 3.87
N GLN A 87 -19.21 13.97 4.38
CA GLN A 87 -17.87 14.11 3.79
C GLN A 87 -17.05 12.82 3.87
N VAL A 88 -17.22 12.02 4.93
CA VAL A 88 -16.63 10.67 5.01
C VAL A 88 -17.21 9.79 3.89
N ASN A 89 -18.54 9.80 3.73
CA ASN A 89 -19.21 9.03 2.69
C ASN A 89 -18.73 9.45 1.29
N ASP A 90 -18.69 10.75 1.00
CA ASP A 90 -18.21 11.29 -0.27
C ASP A 90 -16.77 10.86 -0.57
N LYS A 91 -15.88 10.92 0.44
CA LYS A 91 -14.48 10.47 0.31
C LYS A 91 -14.38 8.97 0.02
N LEU A 92 -15.19 8.14 0.69
CA LEU A 92 -15.21 6.70 0.45
C LEU A 92 -15.77 6.37 -0.95
N VAL A 93 -16.84 7.03 -1.38
CA VAL A 93 -17.40 6.87 -2.73
C VAL A 93 -16.40 7.31 -3.79
N ALA A 94 -15.75 8.46 -3.60
CA ALA A 94 -14.71 8.92 -4.51
C ALA A 94 -13.52 7.96 -4.57
N PHE A 95 -13.09 7.40 -3.44
CA PHE A 95 -12.03 6.41 -3.40
C PHE A 95 -12.40 5.10 -4.08
N SER A 96 -13.64 4.63 -3.90
CA SER A 96 -14.16 3.44 -4.61
C SER A 96 -14.12 3.64 -6.14
N ARG A 97 -14.53 4.81 -6.62
CA ARG A 97 -14.41 5.17 -8.05
C ARG A 97 -12.96 5.22 -8.52
N LYS A 98 -12.04 5.72 -7.70
CA LYS A 98 -10.60 5.70 -8.01
C LYS A 98 -10.06 4.28 -8.12
N ILE A 99 -10.47 3.35 -7.25
CA ILE A 99 -10.10 1.94 -7.36
C ILE A 99 -10.60 1.35 -8.68
N GLN A 100 -11.87 1.56 -9.04
CA GLN A 100 -12.42 1.08 -10.30
C GLN A 100 -11.65 1.64 -11.51
N TYR A 101 -11.29 2.92 -11.46
CA TYR A 101 -10.47 3.54 -12.49
C TYR A 101 -9.07 2.89 -12.57
N TRP A 102 -8.39 2.69 -11.44
CA TRP A 102 -7.08 2.03 -11.43
C TRP A 102 -7.14 0.61 -11.97
N ILE A 103 -8.18 -0.16 -11.66
CA ILE A 103 -8.40 -1.50 -12.24
C ILE A 103 -8.49 -1.39 -13.77
N SER A 104 -9.32 -0.48 -14.29
CA SER A 104 -9.47 -0.30 -15.75
C SER A 104 -8.19 0.13 -16.47
N VAL A 105 -7.31 0.86 -15.76
CA VAL A 105 -6.02 1.33 -16.27
C VAL A 105 -4.99 0.20 -16.29
N VAL A 106 -4.98 -0.64 -15.26
CA VAL A 106 -4.15 -1.86 -15.20
C VAL A 106 -4.58 -2.88 -16.27
N GLU A 107 -5.87 -3.05 -16.52
CA GLU A 107 -6.40 -3.89 -17.61
C GLU A 107 -5.92 -3.43 -19.00
N GLN A 108 -5.56 -2.16 -19.15
CA GLN A 108 -5.01 -1.58 -20.38
C GLN A 108 -3.47 -1.63 -20.42
N ASN A 109 -2.81 -2.35 -19.50
CA ASN A 109 -1.36 -2.39 -19.32
C ASN A 109 -0.71 -1.00 -19.11
N ASN A 110 -1.48 -0.02 -18.64
CA ASN A 110 -0.94 1.29 -18.28
C ASN A 110 -0.70 1.32 -16.75
N PHE A 111 0.54 1.55 -16.34
CA PHE A 111 0.94 1.63 -14.94
C PHE A 111 1.34 3.04 -14.49
N GLU A 112 1.13 4.09 -15.29
CA GLU A 112 1.54 5.48 -15.00
C GLU A 112 1.11 5.98 -13.61
N TYR A 113 -0.05 5.55 -13.10
CA TYR A 113 -0.54 5.91 -11.77
C TYR A 113 0.13 5.18 -10.61
N PHE A 114 0.88 4.12 -10.92
CA PHE A 114 1.70 3.34 -10.02
C PHE A 114 3.17 3.67 -10.26
N GLN A 115 3.54 4.94 -10.18
CA GLN A 115 4.88 5.42 -10.53
C GLN A 115 6.04 4.62 -9.89
N THR A 116 5.92 4.21 -8.61
CA THR A 116 6.93 3.35 -7.97
C THR A 116 7.00 1.93 -8.56
N LEU A 117 5.88 1.41 -9.05
CA LEU A 117 5.86 0.14 -9.79
C LEU A 117 6.41 0.34 -11.20
N SER A 118 6.04 1.41 -11.90
CA SER A 118 6.55 1.73 -13.24
C SER A 118 8.06 1.96 -13.25
N GLU A 119 8.57 2.76 -12.32
CA GLU A 119 10.01 2.98 -12.14
C GLU A 119 10.75 1.66 -11.87
N TYR A 120 10.12 0.72 -11.14
CA TYR A 120 10.69 -0.60 -10.88
C TYR A 120 10.62 -1.53 -12.10
N LEU A 121 9.53 -1.48 -12.88
CA LEU A 121 9.40 -2.25 -14.12
C LEU A 121 10.38 -1.76 -15.18
N GLU A 122 10.60 -0.44 -15.26
CA GLU A 122 11.59 0.20 -16.13
C GLU A 122 13.03 -0.07 -15.70
N GLU A 123 13.34 -0.05 -14.39
CA GLU A 123 14.69 -0.34 -13.86
C GLU A 123 15.15 -1.79 -14.15
N TYR A 124 14.21 -2.71 -14.42
CA TYR A 124 14.52 -4.14 -14.53
C TYR A 124 13.95 -4.85 -15.78
N GLU A 125 13.41 -4.12 -16.77
CA GLU A 125 12.82 -4.67 -18.01
C GLU A 125 11.85 -5.84 -17.78
N VAL A 126 11.02 -5.77 -16.73
CA VAL A 126 10.10 -6.87 -16.39
C VAL A 126 8.86 -6.81 -17.26
N ASP A 127 8.71 -7.82 -18.12
CA ASP A 127 7.45 -8.06 -18.82
C ASP A 127 6.44 -8.72 -17.88
N LEU A 128 5.37 -7.97 -17.57
CA LEU A 128 4.26 -8.42 -16.74
C LEU A 128 3.39 -9.50 -17.42
N SER A 129 3.59 -9.78 -18.71
CA SER A 129 2.88 -10.85 -19.44
C SER A 129 3.12 -12.25 -18.85
N ASN A 130 4.18 -12.43 -18.05
CA ASN A 130 4.58 -13.70 -17.46
C ASN A 130 4.32 -13.82 -15.95
N VAL A 131 3.67 -12.84 -15.32
CA VAL A 131 3.35 -12.91 -13.89
C VAL A 131 1.95 -13.55 -13.74
N PRO A 132 1.84 -14.79 -13.21
CA PRO A 132 0.55 -15.40 -12.98
C PRO A 132 -0.21 -14.61 -11.90
N VAL A 133 -1.42 -14.19 -12.24
CA VAL A 133 -2.42 -13.56 -11.34
C VAL A 133 -2.81 -14.52 -10.22
#